data_AF-A0A959GXH6-F1
#
_entry.id   AF-A0A959GXH6-F1
#
_cell.length_a   1.000
_cell.length_b   1.000
_cell.length_c   1.000
_cell.angle_alpha   90.00
_cell.angle_beta   90.00
_cell.angle_gamma   90.00
#
_symmetry.space_group_name_H-M   'P 1'
#
loop_
_entity.id
_entity.type
_entity.pdbx_description
1 polymer ?
#
loop_
_entity_poly.entity_id
_entity_poly.type
_entity_poly.pdbx_seq_one_letter_code
_entity_poly.pdbx_strand_id
1 'polypeptide(L)'
;MRNSDTTGYFGPDTITWRLYREPWFVFGGVRALILQVAHPAVADGVAHYSRFQSDPFGRAYRTFEAMASIYFGDRAMADATAFRLHHLHAGIK
;
A
#
# COMPACT_ATOMS: atom_id res chain seq x y z
N MET A 1 -18.41 -22.98 11.02
CA MET A 1 -18.04 -22.41 9.71
C MET A 1 -17.62 -20.96 9.92
N ARG A 2 -16.34 -20.63 9.74
CA ARG A 2 -15.86 -19.25 9.84
C ARG A 2 -16.14 -18.58 8.51
N ASN A 3 -16.93 -17.52 8.52
CA ASN A 3 -17.42 -16.85 7.32
C ASN A 3 -16.22 -16.26 6.54
N SER A 4 -15.87 -16.87 5.41
CA SER A 4 -14.70 -16.49 4.59
C SER A 4 -14.87 -15.14 3.89
N ASP A 5 -16.10 -14.61 3.86
CA ASP A 5 -16.41 -13.34 3.19
C ASP A 5 -16.12 -12.12 4.06
N THR A 6 -16.11 -12.28 5.39
CA THR A 6 -15.68 -11.22 6.33
C THR A 6 -14.17 -11.24 6.62
N THR A 7 -13.46 -12.25 6.13
CA THR A 7 -12.01 -12.35 6.27
C THR A 7 -11.41 -11.91 4.94
N GLY A 8 -10.74 -10.77 4.88
CA GLY A 8 -10.04 -10.32 3.67
C GLY A 8 -8.97 -11.31 3.18
N TYR A 9 -8.14 -10.87 2.24
CA TYR A 9 -7.06 -11.71 1.72
C TYR A 9 -6.06 -12.17 2.80
N PHE A 10 -5.92 -11.38 3.86
CA PHE A 10 -5.03 -11.67 4.98
C PHE A 10 -5.83 -11.66 6.29
N GLY A 11 -5.95 -12.85 6.90
CA GLY A 11 -6.54 -13.00 8.23
C GLY A 11 -5.50 -12.92 9.35
N PRO A 12 -5.92 -12.80 10.62
CA PRO A 12 -5.01 -12.71 11.78
C PRO A 12 -3.99 -13.84 11.92
N ASP A 13 -4.29 -15.00 11.34
CA ASP A 13 -3.42 -16.18 11.37
C ASP A 13 -2.32 -16.14 10.30
N THR A 14 -2.36 -15.18 9.37
CA THR A 14 -1.37 -15.03 8.30
C THR A 14 -0.15 -14.24 8.76
N ILE A 15 1.02 -14.57 8.20
CA ILE A 15 2.27 -13.83 8.50
C ILE A 15 2.18 -12.36 8.08
N THR A 16 1.52 -12.06 6.96
CA THR A 16 1.30 -10.69 6.48
C THR A 16 0.55 -9.87 7.52
N TRP A 17 -0.61 -10.34 7.98
CA TRP A 17 -1.39 -9.62 8.99
C TRP A 17 -0.60 -9.41 10.28
N ARG A 18 0.12 -10.44 10.74
CA ARG A 18 0.96 -10.38 11.95
C ARG A 18 2.17 -9.46 11.84
N LEU A 19 2.76 -9.31 10.66
CA LEU A 19 3.90 -8.41 10.46
C LEU A 19 3.45 -6.96 10.37
N TYR A 20 2.41 -6.68 9.57
CA TYR A 20 1.96 -5.32 9.28
C TYR A 20 1.24 -4.65 10.46
N ARG A 21 0.77 -5.42 11.46
CA ARG A 21 0.22 -4.86 12.71
C ARG A 21 1.30 -4.32 13.67
N GLU A 22 2.55 -4.72 13.48
CA GLU A 22 3.63 -4.35 14.40
C GLU A 22 4.07 -2.90 14.13
N PRO A 23 4.16 -2.03 15.17
CA PRO A 23 4.56 -0.64 14.99
C PRO A 23 5.91 -0.48 14.27
N TRP A 24 6.81 -1.44 14.46
CA TRP A 24 8.16 -1.45 13.88
C TRP A 24 8.19 -1.63 12.36
N PHE A 25 7.11 -2.12 11.75
CA PHE A 25 7.01 -2.29 10.30
C PHE A 25 7.34 -0.98 9.55
N VAL A 26 6.98 0.17 10.12
CA VAL A 26 7.17 1.49 9.48
C VAL A 26 8.63 1.76 9.12
N PHE A 27 9.59 1.30 9.93
CA PHE A 27 11.02 1.48 9.65
C PHE A 27 11.47 0.68 8.43
N GLY A 28 10.92 -0.52 8.25
CA GLY A 28 11.10 -1.31 7.03
C GLY A 28 10.51 -0.59 5.81
N GLY A 29 9.33 0.02 5.97
CA GLY A 29 8.69 0.84 4.95
C GLY A 29 9.54 2.03 4.49
N VAL A 30 10.09 2.81 5.44
CA VAL A 30 10.96 3.96 5.11
C VAL A 30 12.20 3.51 4.33
N ARG A 31 12.86 2.44 4.79
CA ARG A 31 14.02 1.88 4.06
C ARG A 31 13.64 1.44 2.65
N ALA A 32 12.51 0.73 2.51
CA ALA A 32 12.03 0.27 1.21
C ALA A 32 11.75 1.45 0.26
N LEU A 33 11.15 2.55 0.74
CA LEU A 33 10.89 3.74 -0.07
C LEU A 33 12.17 4.39 -0.59
N ILE A 34 13.23 4.47 0.24
CA ILE A 34 14.53 4.99 -0.19
C ILE A 34 15.11 4.10 -1.31
N LEU A 35 15.05 2.78 -1.13
CA LEU A 35 15.54 1.83 -2.14
C LEU A 35 14.71 1.88 -3.43
N GLN A 36 13.40 2.07 -3.33
CA GLN A 36 12.52 2.20 -4.49
C GLN A 36 12.85 3.46 -5.28
N VAL A 37 12.95 4.62 -4.63
CA VAL A 37 13.26 5.90 -5.31
C VAL A 37 14.70 5.94 -5.81
N ALA A 38 15.61 5.13 -5.28
CA ALA A 38 16.95 4.97 -5.88
C ALA A 38 16.90 4.37 -7.30
N HIS A 39 15.81 3.72 -7.70
CA HIS A 39 15.61 3.24 -9.06
C HIS A 39 15.10 4.38 -9.98
N PRO A 40 15.81 4.72 -11.08
CA PRO A 40 15.47 5.89 -11.91
C PRO A 40 14.02 5.91 -12.42
N ALA A 41 13.50 4.76 -12.89
CA ALA A 41 12.12 4.69 -13.37
C ALA A 41 11.08 4.98 -12.27
N VAL A 42 11.35 4.59 -11.03
CA VAL A 42 10.44 4.88 -9.91
C VAL A 42 10.56 6.33 -9.51
N ALA A 43 11.78 6.89 -9.45
CA ALA A 43 12.00 8.31 -9.18
C ALA A 43 11.26 9.20 -10.17
N ASP A 44 11.34 8.88 -11.47
CA ASP A 44 10.65 9.60 -12.52
C ASP A 44 9.13 9.53 -12.37
N GLY A 45 8.60 8.32 -12.12
CA GLY A 45 7.19 8.11 -11.85
C GLY A 45 6.68 8.91 -10.65
N VAL A 46 7.47 8.94 -9.56
CA VAL A 46 7.17 9.75 -8.37
C VAL A 46 7.17 11.25 -8.70
N ALA A 47 8.16 11.73 -9.45
CA ALA A 47 8.32 13.14 -9.76
C ALA A 47 7.18 13.67 -10.65
N HIS A 48 6.77 12.89 -11.66
CA HIS A 48 5.80 13.33 -12.66
C HIS A 48 4.35 13.00 -12.32
N TYR A 49 4.09 11.89 -11.61
CA TYR A 49 2.73 11.38 -11.40
C TYR A 49 2.27 11.40 -9.95
N SER A 50 2.98 12.10 -9.06
CA SER A 50 2.57 12.21 -7.65
C SER A 50 2.72 13.63 -7.11
N ARG A 51 1.93 13.97 -6.09
CA ARG A 51 2.05 15.22 -5.34
C ARG A 51 3.10 15.15 -4.22
N PHE A 52 4.12 14.30 -4.36
CA PHE A 52 5.10 14.05 -3.29
C PHE A 52 5.83 15.32 -2.82
N GLN A 53 6.20 16.20 -3.75
CA GLN A 53 6.97 17.40 -3.42
C GLN A 53 6.15 18.43 -2.63
N SER A 54 4.87 18.60 -2.98
CA SER A 54 3.97 19.56 -2.34
C SER A 54 3.19 18.99 -1.14
N ASP A 55 3.01 17.66 -1.10
CA ASP A 55 2.24 16.92 -0.09
C ASP A 55 2.90 15.55 0.22
N PRO A 56 4.09 15.54 0.85
CA PRO A 56 4.80 14.29 1.14
C PRO A 56 4.07 13.44 2.17
N PHE A 57 3.52 14.06 3.23
CA PHE A 57 2.83 13.36 4.30
C PHE A 57 1.46 12.83 3.89
N GLY A 58 0.66 13.62 3.15
CA GLY A 58 -0.61 13.14 2.63
C GLY A 58 -0.43 12.03 1.60
N ARG A 59 0.65 12.06 0.79
CA ARG A 59 1.00 10.94 -0.07
C ARG A 59 1.32 9.69 0.73
N ALA A 60 2.16 9.79 1.76
CA ALA A 60 2.50 8.66 2.62
C ALA A 60 1.25 8.09 3.30
N TYR A 61 0.37 8.94 3.82
CA TYR A 61 -0.89 8.54 4.42
C TYR A 61 -1.77 7.73 3.46
N ARG A 62 -1.98 8.21 2.22
CA ARG A 62 -2.77 7.48 1.20
C ARG A 62 -2.16 6.12 0.85
N THR A 63 -0.84 6.00 0.89
CA THR A 63 -0.17 4.71 0.71
C THR A 63 -0.46 3.77 1.89
N PHE A 64 -0.33 4.24 3.13
CA PHE A 64 -0.62 3.43 4.31
C PHE A 64 -2.10 3.04 4.41
N GLU A 65 -3.01 3.95 4.05
CA GLU A 65 -4.45 3.67 3.97
C GLU A 65 -4.72 2.55 2.96
N ALA A 66 -4.16 2.64 1.74
CA ALA A 66 -4.32 1.60 0.74
C ALA A 66 -3.73 0.26 1.20
N MET A 67 -2.56 0.26 1.86
CA MET A 67 -1.96 -0.94 2.43
C MET A 67 -2.86 -1.54 3.53
N ALA A 68 -3.42 -0.72 4.41
CA ALA A 68 -4.33 -1.16 5.46
C ALA A 68 -5.61 -1.78 4.86
N SER A 69 -6.15 -1.19 3.78
CA SER A 69 -7.29 -1.75 3.06
C SER A 69 -7.00 -3.14 2.48
N ILE A 70 -5.78 -3.38 1.98
CA ILE A 70 -5.37 -4.70 1.46
C ILE A 70 -5.13 -5.71 2.59
N TYR A 71 -4.43 -5.33 3.66
CA TYR A 71 -3.99 -6.28 4.69
C TYR A 71 -5.01 -6.53 5.80
N PHE A 72 -5.89 -5.56 6.07
CA PHE A 72 -6.81 -5.61 7.21
C PHE A 72 -8.29 -5.48 6.80
N GLY A 73 -8.55 -5.08 5.55
CA GLY A 73 -9.91 -4.97 5.02
C GLY A 73 -10.58 -6.29 4.72
N ASP A 74 -11.89 -6.23 4.45
CA ASP A 74 -12.58 -7.33 3.78
C ASP A 74 -12.18 -7.41 2.29
N ARG A 75 -12.64 -8.46 1.60
CA ARG A 75 -12.31 -8.67 0.18
C ARG A 75 -12.78 -7.53 -0.71
N ALA A 76 -13.98 -7.01 -0.48
CA ALA A 76 -14.55 -5.94 -1.28
C ALA A 76 -13.70 -4.66 -1.20
N MET A 77 -13.26 -4.28 0.01
CA MET A 77 -12.41 -3.11 0.21
C MET A 77 -11.01 -3.31 -0.37
N ALA A 78 -10.45 -4.51 -0.23
CA ALA A 78 -9.16 -4.84 -0.81
C ALA A 78 -9.20 -4.80 -2.36
N ASP A 79 -10.22 -5.41 -2.97
CA ASP A 79 -10.42 -5.43 -4.41
C ASP A 79 -10.64 -4.02 -4.97
N ALA A 80 -11.52 -3.24 -4.34
CA ALA A 80 -11.76 -1.85 -4.75
C ALA A 80 -10.47 -1.01 -4.71
N THR A 81 -9.66 -1.20 -3.67
CA THR A 81 -8.36 -0.53 -3.53
C THR A 81 -7.39 -0.98 -4.61
N ALA A 82 -7.29 -2.28 -4.87
CA ALA A 82 -6.42 -2.85 -5.89
C ALA A 82 -6.79 -2.35 -7.30
N PHE A 83 -8.08 -2.34 -7.65
CA PHE A 83 -8.56 -1.83 -8.93
C PHE A 83 -8.29 -0.33 -9.09
N ARG A 84 -8.52 0.47 -8.04
CA ARG A 84 -8.20 1.90 -8.04
C ARG A 84 -6.72 2.14 -8.30
N LEU A 85 -5.84 1.44 -7.57
CA LEU A 85 -4.39 1.58 -7.75
C LEU A 85 -3.94 1.11 -9.13
N HIS A 86 -4.48 0.01 -9.62
CA HIS A 86 -4.21 -0.48 -10.97
C HIS A 86 -4.58 0.57 -12.02
N HIS A 87 -5.75 1.20 -11.91
CA HIS A 87 -6.17 2.25 -12.83
C HIS A 87 -5.28 3.49 -12.76
N LEU A 88 -4.83 3.89 -11.57
CA LEU A 88 -3.89 5.00 -11.40
C LEU A 88 -2.52 4.67 -12.02
N HIS A 89 -2.01 3.46 -11.81
CA HIS A 89 -0.72 3.04 -12.34
C HIS A 89 -0.75 2.78 -13.85
N ALA A 90 -1.90 2.41 -14.43
CA ALA A 90 -2.05 2.24 -15.88
C ALA A 90 -1.79 3.54 -16.67
N GLY A 91 -1.83 4.71 -16.03
CA GLY A 91 -1.48 6.00 -16.63
C GLY A 91 0.02 6.34 -16.57
N ILE A 92 0.84 5.55 -15.89
CA ILE A 92 2.30 5.75 -15.76
C ILE A 92 2.98 5.01 -16.93
N LYS A 93 3.86 5.71 -17.64
CA LYS A 93 4.58 5.18 -18.81
C LYS A 93 6.03 4.86 -18.50
#